data_AF-A0A352RZJ1-F1
#
_entry.id   AF-A0A352RZJ1-F1
#
_cell.length_a   1.000
_cell.length_b   1.000
_cell.length_c   1.000
_cell.angle_alpha   90.00
_cell.angle_beta   90.00
_cell.angle_gamma   90.00
#
_symmetry.space_group_name_H-M   'P 1'
#
loop_
_entity.id
_entity.type
_entity.pdbx_description
1 polymer ?
#
loop_
_entity_poly.entity_id
_entity_poly.type
_entity_poly.pdbx_seq_one_letter_code
_entity_poly.pdbx_strand_id
1 'polypeptide(L)'
;SQKLGSPSLDGCAVYASGHPCPMCMAAMRMAGVKEVTYAYSNDDGEPYGLSTATIYADLAKPFAEQSMKIRYMPVRPASCPDLYAEWKRKAG
;
A
#
# COMPACT_ATOMS: atom_id res chain seq x y z
N SER A 1 14.59 4.16 0.38
CA SER A 1 15.15 5.51 0.45
C SER A 1 16.45 5.58 -0.34
N GLN A 2 16.49 6.40 -1.39
CA GLN A 2 17.74 6.67 -2.12
C GLN A 2 18.80 7.31 -1.20
N LYS A 3 18.36 8.15 -0.25
CA LYS A 3 19.25 8.81 0.71
C LYS A 3 19.88 7.86 1.72
N LEU A 4 19.12 6.87 2.18
CA LEU A 4 19.61 5.86 3.14
C LEU A 4 20.23 4.62 2.45
N GLY A 5 20.15 4.53 1.11
CA GLY A 5 20.59 3.35 0.37
C GLY A 5 19.84 2.06 0.74
N SER A 6 18.69 2.17 1.40
CA SER A 6 17.93 1.03 1.97
C SER A 6 16.45 1.16 1.67
N PRO A 7 15.70 0.08 1.41
CA PRO A 7 14.25 0.12 1.29
C PRO A 7 13.55 0.43 2.62
N SER A 8 14.20 0.15 3.76
CA SER A 8 13.66 0.43 5.09
C SER A 8 13.78 1.91 5.46
N LEU A 9 12.78 2.37 6.19
CA LEU A 9 12.63 3.64 6.88
C LEU A 9 12.45 3.42 8.39
N ASP A 10 12.93 2.28 8.92
CA ASP A 10 12.93 2.03 10.37
C ASP A 10 13.63 3.19 11.10
N GLY A 11 13.02 3.63 12.20
CA GLY A 11 13.48 4.78 12.98
C GLY A 11 13.16 6.15 12.38
N CYS A 12 12.49 6.20 11.22
CA CYS A 12 11.97 7.44 10.65
C CYS A 12 10.50 7.67 11.04
N ALA A 13 10.13 8.94 11.18
CA ALA A 13 8.75 9.42 11.28
C ALA A 13 8.35 10.13 9.99
N VAL A 14 7.08 10.00 9.60
CA VAL A 14 6.52 10.69 8.43
C VAL A 14 5.61 11.83 8.88
N TYR A 15 5.82 13.00 8.29
CA TYR A 15 4.96 14.16 8.45
C TYR A 15 4.28 14.44 7.12
N ALA A 16 2.95 14.49 7.11
CA ALA A 16 2.15 14.68 5.90
C ALA A 16 1.21 15.88 6.04
N SER A 17 0.89 16.53 4.93
CA SER A 17 -0.11 17.60 4.92
C SER A 17 -1.51 17.05 5.20
N GLY A 18 -1.92 15.98 4.51
CA GLY A 18 -3.24 15.38 4.67
C GLY A 18 -3.20 13.96 5.23
N HIS A 19 -4.37 13.47 5.62
CA HIS A 19 -4.60 12.10 6.02
C HIS A 19 -4.07 11.16 4.92
N PRO A 20 -3.14 10.24 5.23
CA PRO A 20 -2.58 9.36 4.21
C PRO A 20 -3.67 8.48 3.60
N CYS A 21 -3.76 8.40 2.28
CA CYS A 21 -4.69 7.48 1.63
C CYS A 21 -4.26 6.01 1.83
N PRO A 22 -5.11 5.02 1.50
CA PRO A 22 -4.77 3.60 1.72
C PRO A 22 -3.47 3.15 1.07
N MET A 23 -3.16 3.66 -0.13
CA MET A 23 -1.91 3.35 -0.84
C MET A 23 -0.69 3.87 -0.08
N CYS A 24 -0.71 5.14 0.34
CA CYS A 24 0.37 5.75 1.10
C CYS A 24 0.55 5.05 2.45
N MET A 25 -0.55 4.70 3.12
CA MET A 25 -0.53 3.97 4.38
C MET A 25 0.13 2.58 4.23
N ALA A 26 -0.20 1.83 3.18
CA ALA A 26 0.44 0.55 2.90
C ALA A 26 1.94 0.72 2.61
N ALA A 27 2.31 1.73 1.82
CA ALA A 27 3.72 2.01 1.51
C ALA A 27 4.54 2.33 2.76
N MET A 28 4.03 3.18 3.65
CA MET A 28 4.70 3.51 4.92
C MET A 28 4.92 2.27 5.79
N ARG A 29 3.90 1.40 5.91
CA ARG A 29 4.00 0.15 6.68
C ARG A 29 5.02 -0.82 6.08
N MET A 30 5.01 -1.01 4.76
CA MET A 30 5.98 -1.88 4.07
C MET A 30 7.41 -1.35 4.19
N ALA A 31 7.58 -0.03 4.30
CA ALA A 31 8.88 0.59 4.51
C ALA A 31 9.34 0.58 5.98
N GLY A 32 8.54 0.09 6.95
CA GLY A 32 8.93 0.07 8.36
C GLY A 32 8.70 1.38 9.13
N VAL A 33 7.95 2.33 8.56
CA VAL A 33 7.57 3.56 9.27
C VAL A 33 6.63 3.21 10.43
N LYS A 34 6.95 3.68 11.64
CA LYS A 34 6.15 3.43 12.86
C LYS A 34 5.39 4.66 13.34
N GLU A 35 5.78 5.85 12.91
CA GLU A 35 5.21 7.11 13.37
C GLU A 35 4.77 7.97 12.17
N VAL A 36 3.52 8.42 12.20
CA VAL A 36 2.95 9.29 11.16
C VAL A 36 2.14 10.40 11.82
N THR A 37 2.44 11.64 11.47
CA THR A 37 1.65 12.82 11.87
C THR A 37 1.11 13.50 10.62
N TYR A 38 -0.15 13.91 10.62
CA TYR A 38 -0.77 14.62 9.50
C TYR A 38 -1.55 15.85 9.97
N ALA A 39 -1.66 16.87 9.12
CA ALA A 39 -2.29 18.15 9.49
C ALA A 39 -3.79 18.22 9.17
N TYR A 40 -4.23 17.76 8.00
CA TYR A 40 -5.62 17.80 7.54
C TYR A 40 -6.24 16.41 7.51
N SER A 41 -7.43 16.27 8.09
CA SER A 41 -8.20 15.02 8.13
C SER A 41 -8.92 14.73 6.80
N ASN A 42 -9.56 13.55 6.70
CA ASN A 42 -10.46 13.27 5.58
C ASN A 42 -11.65 14.25 5.58
N ASP A 43 -12.16 14.63 6.76
CA ASP A 43 -13.29 15.57 6.87
C ASP A 43 -12.92 16.96 6.36
N ASP A 44 -11.68 17.40 6.60
CA ASP A 44 -11.16 18.65 6.03
C ASP A 44 -11.04 18.60 4.49
N GLY A 45 -10.73 17.42 3.95
CA GLY A 45 -10.58 17.19 2.51
C GLY A 45 -11.90 16.94 1.76
N GLU A 46 -12.96 16.53 2.46
CA GLU A 46 -14.25 16.15 1.88
C GLU A 46 -14.90 17.27 1.04
N PRO A 47 -14.98 18.55 1.49
CA PRO A 47 -15.58 19.63 0.71
C PRO A 47 -14.86 19.91 -0.61
N TYR A 48 -13.62 19.44 -0.75
CA TYR A 48 -12.77 19.60 -1.93
C TYR A 48 -12.67 18.33 -2.77
N GLY A 49 -13.39 17.26 -2.41
CA GLY A 49 -13.31 15.96 -3.08
C GLY A 49 -11.98 15.24 -2.89
N LEU A 50 -11.24 15.55 -1.81
CA LEU A 50 -9.92 14.98 -1.51
C LEU A 50 -9.94 13.90 -0.42
N SER A 51 -11.11 13.67 0.19
CA SER A 51 -11.31 12.60 1.15
C SER A 51 -11.11 11.22 0.50
N THR A 52 -10.45 10.33 1.22
CA THR A 52 -10.23 8.94 0.79
C THR A 52 -10.97 7.94 1.67
N ALA A 53 -11.88 8.43 2.52
CA ALA A 53 -12.64 7.62 3.47
C ALA A 53 -13.45 6.50 2.80
N THR A 54 -14.02 6.77 1.61
CA THR A 54 -14.77 5.77 0.83
C THR A 54 -13.90 4.63 0.34
N ILE A 55 -12.65 4.91 -0.05
CA ILE A 55 -11.67 3.90 -0.47
C ILE A 55 -11.26 3.05 0.74
N TYR A 56 -11.03 3.67 1.90
CA TYR A 56 -10.78 2.94 3.14
C TYR A 56 -11.92 1.98 3.49
N ALA A 57 -13.17 2.47 3.42
CA ALA A 57 -14.34 1.67 3.68
C ALA A 57 -14.49 0.51 2.69
N ASP A 58 -14.21 0.73 1.41
CA ASP A 58 -14.27 -0.33 0.39
C ASP A 58 -13.19 -1.41 0.61
N LEU A 59 -11.96 -1.01 0.92
CA LEU A 59 -10.86 -1.94 1.19
C LEU A 59 -11.04 -2.77 2.48
N ALA A 60 -11.82 -2.27 3.43
CA ALA A 60 -12.16 -2.99 4.66
C ALA A 60 -13.19 -4.12 4.43
N LYS A 61 -13.91 -4.11 3.31
CA LYS A 61 -14.86 -5.18 2.95
C LYS A 61 -14.13 -6.48 2.60
N PRO A 62 -14.81 -7.63 2.70
CA PRO A 62 -14.34 -8.87 2.09
C PRO A 62 -13.96 -8.63 0.62
N PHE A 63 -12.87 -9.26 0.16
CA PHE A 63 -12.32 -9.02 -1.17
C PHE A 63 -13.34 -9.17 -2.31
N ALA A 64 -14.28 -10.11 -2.16
CA ALA A 64 -15.35 -10.37 -3.13
C ALA A 64 -16.45 -9.29 -3.15
N GLU A 65 -16.52 -8.43 -2.13
CA GLU A 65 -17.52 -7.37 -1.96
C GLU A 65 -16.95 -5.97 -2.24
N GLN A 66 -15.66 -5.88 -2.58
CA GLN A 66 -15.05 -4.62 -2.98
C GLN A 66 -15.65 -4.15 -4.31
N SER A 67 -15.80 -2.84 -4.45
CA SER A 67 -16.49 -2.23 -5.59
C SER A 67 -15.75 -2.43 -6.93
N MET A 68 -14.43 -2.63 -6.87
CA MET A 68 -13.62 -2.85 -8.05
C MET A 68 -13.85 -4.23 -8.64
N LYS A 69 -14.04 -4.30 -9.96
CA LYS A 69 -14.09 -5.58 -10.68
C LYS A 69 -12.69 -6.20 -10.74
N ILE A 70 -12.43 -7.17 -9.87
CA ILE A 70 -11.16 -7.89 -9.82
C ILE A 70 -11.35 -9.31 -10.34
N ARG A 71 -10.42 -9.78 -11.19
CA ARG A 71 -10.42 -11.15 -11.72
C ARG A 71 -9.13 -11.85 -11.37
N TYR A 72 -9.24 -12.99 -10.70
CA TYR A 72 -8.13 -13.93 -10.57
C TYR A 72 -8.01 -14.76 -11.86
N MET A 73 -6.85 -14.68 -12.52
CA MET A 73 -6.55 -15.45 -13.73
C MET A 73 -5.18 -16.12 -13.53
N PRO A 74 -5.14 -17.35 -13.01
CA PRO A 74 -3.88 -18.03 -12.75
C PRO A 74 -3.18 -18.36 -14.07
N VAL A 75 -1.93 -17.93 -14.21
CA VAL A 75 -1.06 -18.27 -15.34
C VAL A 75 0.19 -18.93 -14.79
N ARG A 76 0.32 -20.24 -15.02
CA ARG A 76 1.50 -21.04 -14.66
C ARG A 76 1.91 -21.88 -15.88
N PRO A 77 2.74 -21.35 -16.79
CA PRO A 77 3.15 -22.08 -17.99
C PRO A 77 4.00 -23.30 -17.61
N ALA A 78 3.70 -24.46 -18.18
CA ALA A 78 4.47 -25.69 -17.91
C ALA A 78 5.91 -25.63 -18.45
N SER A 79 6.18 -24.75 -19.41
CA SER A 79 7.48 -24.58 -20.06
C SER A 79 8.46 -23.70 -19.28
N CYS A 80 8.05 -23.07 -18.17
CA CYS A 80 8.93 -22.28 -17.34
C CYS A 80 8.82 -22.62 -15.86
N PRO A 81 9.89 -22.38 -15.06
CA PRO A 81 9.81 -22.52 -13.61
C PRO A 81 8.76 -21.59 -13.01
N ASP A 82 8.19 -22.01 -11.90
CA ASP A 82 7.26 -21.19 -11.13
C ASP A 82 7.91 -19.87 -10.68
N LEU A 83 7.20 -18.74 -10.84
CA LEU A 83 7.73 -17.41 -10.55
C LEU A 83 8.23 -17.28 -9.11
N TYR A 84 7.52 -17.86 -8.14
CA TYR A 84 7.93 -17.76 -6.73
C TYR A 84 9.06 -18.73 -6.38
N ALA A 85 9.13 -19.89 -7.05
CA ALA A 85 10.29 -20.76 -6.94
C ALA A 85 11.56 -20.08 -7.47
N GLU A 86 11.45 -19.39 -8.61
CA GLU A 86 12.54 -18.61 -9.19
C GLU A 86 12.95 -17.44 -8.30
N TRP A 87 11.98 -16.70 -7.75
CA TRP A 87 12.23 -15.63 -6.79
C TRP A 87 13.02 -16.15 -5.58
N LYS A 88 12.58 -17.25 -4.98
CA LYS A 88 13.26 -17.86 -3.82
C LYS A 88 14.71 -18.25 -4.14
N ARG A 89 14.98 -18.76 -5.36
CA ARG A 89 16.33 -19.11 -5.79
C ARG A 89 17.26 -17.89 -5.89
N LYS A 90 16.73 -16.73 -6.30
CA LYS A 90 17.50 -15.48 -6.44
C LYS A 90 17.58 -14.64 -5.15
N ALA A 91 16.67 -14.88 -4.21
CA ALA A 91 16.59 -14.13 -2.95
C ALA A 91 17.52 -14.68 -1.85
N GLY A 92 18.23 -15.78 -2.10
CA GLY A 92 19.36 -16.25 -1.30
C GLY A 92 20.68 -15.75 -1.89
#